data_AF-A0A6C0AXJ8-F1
#
_entry.id   AF-A0A6C0AXJ8-F1
#
_cell.length_a   1.000
_cell.length_b   1.000
_cell.length_c   1.000
_cell.angle_alpha   90.00
_cell.angle_beta   90.00
_cell.angle_gamma   90.00
#
_symmetry.space_group_name_H-M   'P 1'
#
loop_
_entity.id
_entity.type
_entity.pdbx_description
1 polymer ?
#
loop_
_entity_poly.entity_id
_entity_poly.type
_entity_poly.pdbx_seq_one_letter_code
_entity_poly.pdbx_strand_id
1 'polypeptide(L)'
;MKLLIEAVVVGIVTVIVGTLVGFILGSFFSTNLPKICKSWNKNHIMEISLFFTGFFIHIICEFTGINGWYCRNGNACSKKLK
;
A
#
# COMPACT_ATOMS: atom_id res chain seq x y z
N MET A 1 -21.69 -7.46 -1.14
CA MET A 1 -20.64 -8.12 -0.34
C MET A 1 -19.32 -8.29 -1.09
N LYS A 2 -19.28 -8.70 -2.37
CA LYS A 2 -18.02 -8.86 -3.14
C LYS A 2 -17.07 -7.65 -3.05
N LEU A 3 -17.59 -6.43 -3.22
CA LEU A 3 -16.80 -5.20 -3.09
C LEU A 3 -16.14 -5.00 -1.72
N LEU A 4 -16.82 -5.37 -0.63
CA LEU A 4 -16.26 -5.25 0.72
C LEU A 4 -15.17 -6.28 0.97
N ILE A 5 -15.33 -7.49 0.43
CA ILE A 5 -14.30 -8.53 0.48
C ILE A 5 -13.06 -8.09 -0.32
N GLU A 6 -13.25 -7.55 -1.52
CA GLU A 6 -12.16 -6.97 -2.33
C GLU A 6 -11.42 -5.87 -1.56
N ALA A 7 -12.16 -4.97 -0.91
CA ALA A 7 -11.57 -3.90 -0.10
C ALA A 7 -10.77 -4.43 1.12
N VAL A 8 -11.27 -5.47 1.80
CA VAL A 8 -10.55 -6.12 2.90
C VAL A 8 -9.26 -6.76 2.40
N VAL A 9 -9.30 -7.47 1.27
CA VAL A 9 -8.11 -8.08 0.67
C VAL A 9 -7.06 -7.03 0.30
N VAL A 10 -7.47 -5.94 -0.36
CA VAL A 10 -6.56 -4.82 -0.69
C VAL A 10 -6.02 -4.15 0.58
N GLY A 11 -6.83 -4.02 1.62
CA GLY A 11 -6.41 -3.52 2.93
C GLY A 11 -5.30 -4.38 3.56
N ILE A 12 -5.45 -5.72 3.53
CA ILE A 12 -4.43 -6.65 4.03
C ILE A 12 -3.12 -6.49 3.24
N VAL A 13 -3.20 -6.43 1.90
CA VAL A 13 -2.01 -6.20 1.05
C VAL A 13 -1.35 -4.87 1.41
N THR A 14 -2.14 -3.82 1.63
CA THR A 14 -1.64 -2.50 2.02
C THR A 14 -0.89 -2.52 3.34
N VAL A 15 -1.39 -3.25 4.34
CA VAL A 15 -0.71 -3.41 5.64
C VAL A 15 0.62 -4.15 5.47
N ILE A 16 0.65 -5.23 4.70
CA ILE A 16 1.87 -6.02 4.47
C ILE A 16 2.93 -5.17 3.76
N VAL A 17 2.58 -4.55 2.62
CA VAL A 17 3.52 -3.73 1.85
C VAL A 17 3.94 -2.49 2.63
N GLY A 18 3.00 -1.82 3.31
CA GLY A 18 3.30 -0.63 4.11
C GLY A 18 4.22 -0.92 5.29
N THR A 19 4.10 -2.09 5.92
CA THR A 19 5.01 -2.50 7.01
C THR A 19 6.42 -2.76 6.46
N LEU A 20 6.55 -3.40 5.31
CA LEU A 20 7.85 -3.62 4.66
C LEU A 20 8.51 -2.30 4.26
N VAL A 21 7.75 -1.40 3.62
CA VAL A 21 8.23 -0.07 3.25
C VAL A 21 8.66 0.72 4.48
N GLY A 22 7.85 0.72 5.54
CA GLY A 22 8.16 1.37 6.80
C GLY A 22 9.41 0.81 7.49
N PHE A 23 9.62 -0.51 7.45
CA PHE A 23 10.82 -1.16 7.97
C PHE A 23 12.08 -0.75 7.19
N ILE A 24 12.02 -0.78 5.87
CA ILE A 24 13.13 -0.40 4.99
C ILE A 24 13.50 1.07 5.21
N LEU A 25 12.52 1.97 5.11
CA LEU A 25 12.75 3.41 5.33
C LEU A 25 13.21 3.66 6.77
N GLY A 26 12.62 2.98 7.75
CA GLY A 26 13.05 3.05 9.15
C GLY A 26 14.52 2.68 9.32
N SER A 27 15.01 1.65 8.62
CA SER A 27 16.42 1.24 8.65
C SER A 27 17.35 2.26 7.99
N PHE A 28 16.93 2.95 6.93
CA PHE A 28 17.74 3.99 6.27
C PHE A 28 17.76 5.32 7.02
N PHE A 29 16.67 5.65 7.72
CA PHE A 29 16.50 6.91 8.45
C PHE A 29 16.66 6.76 9.98
N SER A 30 17.18 5.62 10.45
CA SER A 30 17.37 5.32 11.87
C SER A 30 18.28 6.35 12.55
N THR A 31 17.72 7.08 13.52
CA THR A 31 18.48 7.90 14.48
C THR A 31 18.15 7.42 15.90
N ASN A 32 19.12 7.48 16.83
CA ASN A 32 18.92 7.10 18.23
C ASN A 32 17.95 8.10 18.92
N LEU A 33 16.74 7.69 19.34
CA LEU A 33 15.73 8.56 20.01
C LEU A 33 15.51 8.14 21.48
N PRO A 34 15.40 9.07 22.48
CA PRO A 34 14.29 10.06 22.61
C PRO A 34 14.70 11.47 23.14
N LYS A 35 13.91 12.57 22.98
CA LYS A 35 12.73 12.95 23.79
C LYS A 35 11.65 13.64 22.93
N ILE A 36 10.45 13.05 22.94
CA ILE A 36 9.20 13.52 22.32
C ILE A 36 9.15 13.47 20.78
N CYS A 37 9.51 12.35 20.13
CA CYS A 37 9.26 12.13 18.68
C CYS A 37 9.54 13.38 17.80
N LYS A 38 10.66 14.06 18.05
CA LYS A 38 10.77 15.55 18.03
C LYS A 38 10.83 16.17 16.63
N SER A 39 9.70 16.03 15.95
CA SER A 39 9.22 16.55 14.67
C SER A 39 8.55 15.36 13.97
N TRP A 40 7.31 15.09 14.35
CA TRP A 40 6.57 13.86 14.04
C TRP A 40 6.61 13.43 12.56
N ASN A 41 6.92 14.36 11.67
CA ASN A 41 7.19 14.09 10.26
C ASN A 41 8.12 15.14 9.60
N LYS A 42 9.27 15.50 10.19
CA LYS A 42 10.13 16.60 9.65
C LYS A 42 10.59 16.39 8.20
N ASN A 43 10.78 15.14 7.82
CA ASN A 43 11.33 14.74 6.52
C ASN A 43 10.26 14.14 5.60
N HIS A 44 8.97 14.35 5.88
CA HIS A 44 7.86 13.75 5.15
C HIS A 44 7.95 12.21 5.05
N ILE A 45 8.51 11.56 6.06
CA ILE A 45 8.70 10.10 6.09
C ILE A 45 7.35 9.37 6.00
N MET A 46 6.29 9.92 6.58
CA MET A 46 4.95 9.35 6.48
C MET A 46 4.42 9.41 5.04
N GLU A 47 4.48 10.57 4.38
CA GLU A 47 4.02 10.74 3.00
C GLU A 47 4.89 9.94 2.03
N ILE A 48 6.21 9.90 2.25
CA ILE A 48 7.14 9.05 1.49
C ILE A 48 6.76 7.58 1.67
N SER A 49 6.48 7.13 2.90
CA SER A 49 6.06 5.75 3.17
C SER A 49 4.73 5.43 2.49
N LEU A 50 3.73 6.33 2.57
CA LEU A 50 2.43 6.15 1.92
C LEU A 50 2.56 6.13 0.39
N PHE A 51 3.36 7.03 -0.18
CA PHE A 51 3.65 7.09 -1.61
C PHE A 51 4.28 5.78 -2.08
N PHE A 52 5.36 5.34 -1.43
CA PHE A 52 6.03 4.09 -1.81
C PHE A 52 5.16 2.86 -1.58
N THR A 53 4.33 2.85 -0.54
CA THR A 53 3.35 1.79 -0.31
C THR A 53 2.40 1.68 -1.51
N GLY A 54 1.77 2.78 -1.92
CA GLY A 54 0.89 2.79 -3.10
C GLY A 54 1.62 2.46 -4.40
N PHE A 55 2.82 3.02 -4.59
CA PHE A 55 3.67 2.78 -5.76
C PHE A 55 4.05 1.31 -5.91
N PHE A 56 4.54 0.67 -4.85
CA PHE A 56 4.91 -0.74 -4.88
C PHE A 56 3.70 -1.65 -5.04
N ILE A 57 2.57 -1.35 -4.38
CA ILE A 57 1.33 -2.09 -4.61
C ILE A 57 0.93 -2.02 -6.08
N HIS A 58 0.98 -0.84 -6.70
CA HIS A 58 0.64 -0.67 -8.11
C HIS A 58 1.55 -1.50 -9.03
N ILE A 59 2.87 -1.43 -8.80
CA ILE A 59 3.84 -2.23 -9.56
C ILE A 59 3.62 -3.72 -9.36
N ILE A 60 3.42 -4.19 -8.13
CA ILE A 60 3.17 -5.60 -7.83
C ILE A 60 1.92 -6.06 -8.58
N CYS A 61 0.83 -5.29 -8.50
CA CYS A 61 -0.42 -5.64 -9.17
C CYS A 61 -0.29 -5.72 -10.70
N GLU A 62 0.50 -4.83 -11.30
CA GLU A 62 0.77 -4.84 -12.73
C GLU A 62 1.67 -6.02 -13.13
N PHE A 63 2.75 -6.23 -12.39
CA PHE A 63 3.72 -7.29 -12.66
C PHE A 63 3.13 -8.69 -12.49
N THR A 64 2.28 -8.91 -11.48
CA THR A 64 1.61 -10.20 -11.28
C THR A 64 0.42 -10.40 -12.23
N GLY A 65 0.04 -9.38 -13.00
CA GLY A 65 -1.15 -9.42 -13.87
C GLY A 65 -2.48 -9.52 -13.10
N ILE A 66 -2.48 -9.25 -11.79
CA ILE A 66 -3.69 -9.40 -10.96
C ILE A 66 -4.77 -8.41 -11.37
N ASN A 67 -4.39 -7.26 -11.93
CA ASN A 67 -5.31 -6.28 -12.51
C ASN A 67 -6.18 -6.88 -13.61
N GLY A 68 -5.60 -7.73 -14.48
CA GLY A 68 -6.33 -8.41 -15.54
C GLY A 68 -7.31 -9.45 -15.00
N TRP A 69 -6.89 -10.22 -14.00
CA TRP A 69 -7.77 -11.15 -13.29
C TRP A 69 -8.90 -10.41 -12.56
N TYR A 70 -8.58 -9.34 -11.84
CA TYR A 70 -9.52 -8.51 -11.10
C TYR A 70 -10.57 -7.85 -12.01
N CYS A 71 -10.19 -7.44 -13.21
CA CYS A 71 -11.14 -6.95 -14.21
C CYS A 71 -12.12 -8.05 -14.67
N ARG A 72 -11.64 -9.26 -14.94
CA ARG A 72 -12.50 -10.36 -15.44
C ARG A 72 -13.37 -11.00 -14.35
N ASN A 73 -12.85 -11.11 -13.13
CA ASN A 73 -13.45 -11.91 -12.06
C ASN A 73 -13.99 -11.05 -10.89
N GLY A 74 -13.54 -9.81 -10.77
CA GLY A 74 -13.93 -8.87 -9.73
C GLY A 74 -14.89 -7.80 -10.20
N ASN A 75 -15.09 -6.79 -9.35
CA ASN A 75 -16.07 -5.74 -9.61
C ASN A 75 -15.58 -4.62 -10.55
N ALA A 76 -14.29 -4.54 -10.86
CA ALA A 76 -13.70 -3.45 -11.65
C ALA A 76 -14.30 -3.30 -13.06
N CYS A 77 -14.63 -4.41 -13.73
CA CYS A 77 -15.21 -4.39 -15.08
C CYS A 77 -16.60 -5.06 -15.16
N SER A 78 -17.22 -5.37 -14.02
CA SER A 78 -18.49 -6.13 -13.96
C SER A 78 -19.69 -5.39 -14.59
N LYS A 79 -19.61 -4.07 -14.78
CA LYS A 79 -20.70 -3.23 -15.30
C LYS A 79 -20.70 -3.03 -16.83
N LYS A 80 -19.83 -3.69 -17.60
CA LYS A 80 -19.78 -3.54 -19.08
C LYS A 80 -20.88 -4.29 -19.86
N LEU A 81 -21.77 -5.00 -19.18
CA LEU A 81 -22.96 -5.61 -19.79
C LEU A 81 -24.21 -4.99 -19.15
N LYS A 82 -24.63 -3.86 -19.68
CA LYS A 82 -26.01 -3.38 -19.56
C LYS A 82 -26.47 -2.89 -20.91
#